data_AF-A0A7S3SIN1-F1
#
_entry.id   AF-A0A7S3SIN1-F1
#
_cell.length_a   1.000
_cell.length_b   1.000
_cell.length_c   1.000
_cell.angle_alpha   90.00
_cell.angle_beta   90.00
_cell.angle_gamma   90.00
#
_symmetry.space_group_name_H-M   'P 1'
#
loop_
_entity.id
_entity.type
_entity.pdbx_description
1 polymer ?
#
loop_
_entity_poly.entity_id
_entity_poly.type
_entity_poly.pdbx_seq_one_letter_code
_entity_poly.pdbx_strand_id
1 'polypeptide(L)'
;RQLFNMCRSGGSCSECAVAGSSQRVRVGRYHERYLSECERLSDEASAKDGAAFKMMPFECSSNGMSGTFGWAKIKARLLKLHESLRAEIETWRRQGAEQTRLLRASHDASVNSCVRWLLQEEEPTAESQPRPHSRCRCVHYLLQQEERIKREIPEGASIGADPANACVWTATLFGPPDSPWDGGMFTVEMVFPPDFPDAPPAVRFTTPLFHPQINGQGVPYLRCLVMWTYAEPKERTIATVMRQLVGLFAHDPSPEPATHINPAAAALHFSRSEEERKESKRRVKRCVQRSMDM
;
A
#
# COMPACT_ATOMS: atom_id res chain seq x y z
N ARG A 1 1.18 17.28 -27.05
CA ARG A 1 2.30 16.61 -27.75
C ARG A 1 3.69 16.88 -27.12
N GLN A 2 3.85 17.81 -26.17
CA GLN A 2 5.09 17.96 -25.38
C GLN A 2 5.14 17.11 -24.09
N LEU A 3 4.03 16.47 -23.68
CA LEU A 3 3.98 15.63 -22.47
C LEU A 3 4.43 14.17 -22.67
N PHE A 4 4.73 13.76 -23.91
CA PHE A 4 5.09 12.37 -24.22
C PHE A 4 6.60 12.07 -24.11
N ASN A 5 7.45 13.09 -23.92
CA ASN A 5 8.91 12.92 -23.91
C ASN A 5 9.55 12.84 -22.51
N MET A 6 8.78 12.96 -21.41
CA MET A 6 9.34 12.90 -20.04
C MET A 6 9.52 11.48 -19.48
N CYS A 7 9.01 10.44 -20.14
CA CYS A 7 9.14 9.05 -19.66
C CYS A 7 10.52 8.41 -19.88
N ARG A 8 11.48 9.08 -20.53
CA ARG A 8 12.83 8.50 -20.78
C ARG A 8 13.89 8.86 -19.74
N SER A 9 13.58 9.73 -18.77
CA SER A 9 14.55 10.18 -17.77
C SER A 9 14.08 9.86 -16.34
N GLY A 10 14.18 8.58 -15.95
CA GLY A 10 14.44 8.15 -14.57
C GLY A 10 13.54 8.62 -13.41
N GLY A 11 12.42 9.29 -13.64
CA GLY A 11 11.51 9.76 -12.60
C GLY A 11 10.61 8.64 -12.07
N SER A 12 10.56 8.48 -10.75
CA SER A 12 9.72 7.49 -10.07
C SER A 12 8.24 7.64 -10.44
N CYS A 13 7.57 6.52 -10.73
CA CYS A 13 6.16 6.48 -11.16
C CYS A 13 5.18 7.05 -10.09
N SER A 14 5.61 7.13 -8.82
CA SER A 14 4.85 7.67 -7.69
C SER A 14 4.63 9.19 -7.76
N GLU A 15 5.61 9.96 -8.23
CA GLU A 15 5.46 11.43 -8.29
C GLU A 15 4.52 11.88 -9.42
N CYS A 16 4.47 11.12 -10.53
CA CYS A 16 3.53 11.36 -11.61
C CYS A 16 2.06 11.11 -11.21
N ALA A 17 1.81 10.12 -10.33
CA ALA A 17 0.48 9.81 -9.82
C ALA A 17 -0.06 10.90 -8.88
N VAL A 18 0.79 11.45 -8.01
CA VAL A 18 0.42 12.49 -7.02
C VAL A 18 0.23 13.86 -7.68
N ALA A 19 1.06 14.21 -8.67
CA ALA A 19 0.90 15.45 -9.42
C ALA A 19 -0.37 15.43 -10.29
N GLY A 20 -0.68 14.29 -10.91
CA GLY A 20 -1.90 14.08 -11.69
C GLY A 20 -3.18 14.07 -10.84
N SER A 21 -3.14 13.50 -9.63
CA SER A 21 -4.29 13.47 -8.72
C SER A 21 -4.61 14.85 -8.13
N SER A 22 -3.60 15.67 -7.81
CA SER A 22 -3.79 16.98 -7.17
C SER A 22 -4.46 18.01 -8.10
N GLN A 23 -4.12 18.01 -9.40
CA GLN A 23 -4.81 18.85 -10.39
C GLN A 23 -6.24 18.36 -10.71
N ARG A 24 -6.46 17.03 -10.81
CA ARG A 24 -7.77 16.46 -11.15
C ARG A 24 -8.81 16.59 -10.03
N VAL A 25 -8.41 16.47 -8.77
CA VAL A 25 -9.27 16.70 -7.60
C VAL A 25 -9.70 18.16 -7.46
N ARG A 26 -8.91 19.14 -7.96
CA ARG A 26 -9.31 20.55 -7.99
C ARG A 26 -10.42 20.84 -9.00
N VAL A 27 -10.39 20.22 -10.19
CA VAL A 27 -11.42 20.46 -11.23
C VAL A 27 -12.80 20.02 -10.73
N GLY A 28 -12.89 18.89 -10.01
CA GLY A 28 -14.16 18.44 -9.42
C GLY A 28 -14.74 19.39 -8.36
N ARG A 29 -13.89 20.07 -7.58
CA ARG A 29 -14.33 20.99 -6.50
C ARG A 29 -14.95 22.30 -7.01
N TYR A 30 -14.56 22.73 -8.21
CA TYR A 30 -15.06 23.97 -8.81
C TYR A 30 -16.01 23.72 -9.99
N HIS A 31 -16.24 22.46 -10.37
CA HIS A 31 -17.10 22.09 -11.50
C HIS A 31 -18.49 22.75 -11.41
N GLU A 32 -19.16 22.61 -10.27
CA GLU A 32 -20.49 23.19 -10.05
C GLU A 32 -20.46 24.72 -10.09
N ARG A 33 -19.41 25.33 -9.53
CA ARG A 33 -19.22 26.78 -9.55
C ARG A 33 -18.98 27.31 -10.96
N TYR A 34 -18.21 26.59 -11.79
CA TYR A 34 -17.98 26.97 -13.18
C TYR A 34 -19.23 26.83 -14.04
N LEU A 35 -20.05 25.79 -13.83
CA LEU A 35 -21.32 25.65 -14.53
C LEU A 35 -22.31 26.75 -14.15
N SER A 36 -22.46 27.01 -12.85
CA SER A 36 -23.32 28.08 -12.34
C SER A 36 -22.90 29.45 -12.86
N GLU A 37 -21.60 29.72 -12.95
CA GLU A 37 -21.10 30.98 -13.49
C GLU A 37 -21.29 31.09 -15.02
N CYS A 38 -21.14 29.98 -15.76
CA CYS A 38 -21.44 29.96 -17.19
C CYS A 38 -22.92 30.24 -17.47
N GLU A 39 -23.83 29.73 -16.64
CA GLU A 39 -25.28 30.00 -16.74
C GLU A 39 -25.61 31.45 -16.38
N ARG A 40 -25.06 31.93 -15.26
CA ARG A 40 -25.23 33.31 -14.81
C ARG A 40 -24.78 34.32 -15.86
N LEU A 41 -23.61 34.09 -16.48
CA LEU A 41 -23.04 34.97 -17.51
C LEU A 41 -23.72 34.80 -18.89
N SER A 42 -24.29 33.65 -19.21
CA SER A 42 -25.02 33.48 -20.48
C SER A 42 -26.30 34.31 -20.53
N ASP A 43 -26.88 34.59 -19.36
CA ASP A 43 -28.12 35.35 -19.22
C ASP A 43 -27.87 36.87 -19.08
N GLU A 44 -26.62 37.29 -18.86
CA GLU A 44 -26.25 38.71 -18.80
C GLU A 44 -26.26 39.34 -20.20
N ALA A 45 -27.02 40.43 -20.37
CA ALA A 45 -27.17 41.11 -21.66
C ALA A 45 -25.84 41.58 -22.29
N SER A 46 -24.83 41.93 -21.47
CA SER A 46 -23.50 42.38 -21.90
C SER A 46 -22.51 41.25 -22.22
N ALA A 47 -22.82 40.01 -21.80
CA ALA A 47 -21.93 38.86 -21.91
C ALA A 47 -22.63 37.60 -22.46
N LYS A 48 -23.83 37.75 -23.04
CA LYS A 48 -24.64 36.65 -23.57
C LYS A 48 -23.86 35.79 -24.58
N ASP A 49 -24.27 34.53 -24.70
CA ASP A 49 -23.66 33.61 -25.66
C ASP A 49 -23.72 34.18 -27.09
N GLY A 50 -22.59 34.17 -27.79
CA GLY A 50 -22.41 34.76 -29.11
C GLY A 50 -22.17 36.28 -29.13
N ALA A 51 -22.24 37.01 -28.01
CA ALA A 51 -21.93 38.43 -28.00
C ALA A 51 -20.43 38.69 -28.22
N ALA A 52 -20.10 39.78 -28.92
CA ALA A 52 -18.72 40.18 -29.13
C ALA A 52 -18.10 40.72 -27.84
N PHE A 53 -16.80 40.48 -27.66
CA PHE A 53 -16.06 41.05 -26.54
C PHE A 53 -16.04 42.58 -26.64
N LYS A 54 -16.26 43.23 -25.50
CA LYS A 54 -16.18 44.69 -25.41
C LYS A 54 -14.72 45.08 -25.28
N MET A 55 -14.23 45.91 -26.19
CA MET A 55 -12.90 46.50 -26.07
C MET A 55 -12.81 47.37 -24.82
N MET A 56 -11.76 47.15 -24.04
CA MET A 56 -11.48 47.97 -22.88
C MET A 56 -10.77 49.27 -23.30
N PRO A 57 -10.87 50.37 -22.53
CA PRO A 57 -10.32 51.68 -22.93
C PRO A 57 -8.82 51.73 -23.21
N PHE A 58 -8.07 50.72 -22.73
CA PHE A 58 -6.63 50.58 -22.93
C PHE A 58 -6.26 49.69 -24.12
N GLU A 59 -7.23 49.05 -24.79
CA GLU A 59 -6.99 48.23 -25.99
C GLU A 59 -6.90 49.13 -27.23
N CYS A 60 -5.78 49.05 -27.95
CA CYS A 60 -5.56 49.73 -29.23
C CYS A 60 -5.38 48.71 -30.36
N SER A 61 -5.35 49.19 -31.61
CA SER A 61 -5.38 48.35 -32.83
C SER A 61 -4.31 47.26 -32.91
N SER A 62 -3.19 47.40 -32.19
CA SER A 62 -2.11 46.41 -32.13
C SER A 62 -2.28 45.33 -31.06
N ASN A 63 -3.19 45.52 -30.07
CA ASN A 63 -3.33 44.64 -28.88
C ASN A 63 -4.81 44.36 -28.49
N GLY A 64 -5.76 44.44 -29.42
CA GLY A 64 -7.17 44.19 -29.14
C GLY A 64 -7.52 42.70 -28.99
N MET A 65 -8.33 42.34 -27.99
CA MET A 65 -8.93 41.00 -27.90
C MET A 65 -10.27 40.98 -28.64
N SER A 66 -10.24 40.59 -29.92
CA SER A 66 -11.44 40.34 -30.70
C SER A 66 -11.93 38.91 -30.52
N GLY A 67 -13.24 38.72 -30.38
CA GLY A 67 -13.85 37.40 -30.20
C GLY A 67 -15.30 37.47 -29.76
N THR A 68 -15.91 36.31 -29.56
CA THR A 68 -17.28 36.17 -29.07
C THR A 68 -17.34 35.22 -27.87
N PHE A 69 -18.29 35.47 -26.97
CA PHE A 69 -18.57 34.57 -25.86
C PHE A 69 -19.14 33.25 -26.39
N GLY A 70 -18.58 32.12 -25.94
CA GLY A 70 -18.98 30.76 -26.36
C GLY A 70 -19.32 29.88 -25.16
N TRP A 71 -20.13 30.40 -24.25
CA TRP A 71 -20.55 29.76 -23.00
C TRP A 71 -21.20 28.40 -23.25
N ALA A 72 -22.02 28.23 -24.28
CA ALA A 72 -22.62 26.94 -24.61
C ALA A 72 -21.56 25.86 -24.91
N LYS A 73 -20.52 26.24 -25.66
CA LYS A 73 -19.39 25.36 -26.00
C LYS A 73 -18.50 25.07 -24.80
N ILE A 74 -18.29 26.06 -23.92
CA ILE A 74 -17.52 25.90 -22.68
C ILE A 74 -18.27 24.96 -21.72
N LYS A 75 -19.58 25.16 -21.54
CA LYS A 75 -20.46 24.32 -20.72
C LYS A 75 -20.44 22.86 -21.19
N ALA A 76 -20.63 22.63 -22.49
CA ALA A 76 -20.59 21.27 -23.06
C ALA A 76 -19.24 20.57 -22.84
N ARG A 77 -18.12 21.32 -22.94
CA ARG A 77 -16.79 20.78 -22.68
C ARG A 77 -16.56 20.47 -21.21
N LEU A 78 -17.01 21.33 -20.30
CA LEU A 78 -16.90 21.12 -18.86
C LEU A 78 -17.68 19.87 -18.42
N LEU A 79 -18.90 19.70 -18.92
CA LEU A 79 -19.72 18.50 -18.67
C LEU A 79 -19.03 17.23 -19.16
N LYS A 80 -18.56 17.22 -20.41
CA LYS A 80 -17.86 16.06 -20.98
C LYS A 80 -16.58 15.71 -20.23
N LEU A 81 -15.80 16.72 -19.82
CA LEU A 81 -14.58 16.53 -19.03
C LEU A 81 -14.91 15.93 -17.67
N HIS A 82 -15.95 16.44 -17.00
CA HIS A 82 -16.40 15.92 -15.72
C HIS A 82 -16.89 14.48 -15.81
N GLU A 83 -17.72 14.15 -16.80
CA GLU A 83 -18.18 12.78 -17.04
C GLU A 83 -17.00 11.83 -17.28
N SER A 84 -16.07 12.23 -18.14
CA SER A 84 -14.86 11.44 -18.44
C SER A 84 -14.02 11.20 -17.19
N LEU A 85 -13.77 12.26 -16.39
CA LEU A 85 -13.00 12.17 -15.15
C LEU A 85 -13.72 11.32 -14.09
N ARG A 86 -15.04 11.48 -13.95
CA ARG A 86 -15.87 10.67 -13.02
C ARG A 86 -15.83 9.19 -13.41
N ALA A 87 -15.96 8.87 -14.69
CA ALA A 87 -15.91 7.51 -15.19
C ALA A 87 -14.51 6.88 -15.01
N GLU A 88 -13.44 7.65 -15.24
CA GLU A 88 -12.07 7.23 -14.99
C GLU A 88 -11.84 6.93 -13.49
N ILE A 89 -12.28 7.82 -12.59
CA ILE A 89 -12.22 7.63 -11.13
C ILE A 89 -12.95 6.35 -10.71
N GLU A 90 -14.13 6.09 -11.25
CA GLU A 90 -14.91 4.90 -10.90
C GLU A 90 -14.29 3.61 -11.46
N THR A 91 -13.64 3.70 -12.62
CA THR A 91 -12.87 2.59 -13.18
C THR A 91 -11.65 2.29 -12.32
N TRP A 92 -10.95 3.31 -11.84
CA TRP A 92 -9.80 3.14 -10.95
C TRP A 92 -10.20 2.61 -9.58
N ARG A 93 -11.37 3.02 -9.06
CA ARG A 93 -11.95 2.43 -7.85
C ARG A 93 -12.23 0.95 -8.02
N ARG A 94 -12.86 0.55 -9.14
CA ARG A 94 -13.12 -0.87 -9.45
C ARG A 94 -11.85 -1.66 -9.65
N GLN A 95 -10.89 -1.12 -10.40
CA GLN A 95 -9.59 -1.77 -10.62
C GLN A 95 -8.77 -1.88 -9.33
N GLY A 96 -8.78 -0.84 -8.49
CA GLY A 96 -8.14 -0.86 -7.18
C GLY A 96 -8.83 -1.80 -6.20
N ALA A 97 -10.17 -1.91 -6.23
CA ALA A 97 -10.93 -2.88 -5.45
C ALA A 97 -10.67 -4.31 -5.92
N GLU A 98 -10.62 -4.55 -7.23
CA GLU A 98 -10.28 -5.85 -7.80
C GLU A 98 -8.82 -6.21 -7.53
N GLN A 99 -7.89 -5.26 -7.66
CA GLN A 99 -6.50 -5.46 -7.27
C GLN A 99 -6.39 -5.76 -5.78
N THR A 100 -7.10 -5.03 -4.91
CA THR A 100 -7.14 -5.33 -3.47
C THR A 100 -7.73 -6.71 -3.20
N ARG A 101 -8.77 -7.11 -3.93
CA ARG A 101 -9.38 -8.44 -3.85
C ARG A 101 -8.42 -9.53 -4.32
N LEU A 102 -7.70 -9.34 -5.42
CA LEU A 102 -6.72 -10.27 -5.95
C LEU A 102 -5.49 -10.36 -5.05
N LEU A 103 -5.05 -9.23 -4.48
CA LEU A 103 -3.99 -9.21 -3.48
C LEU A 103 -4.44 -9.90 -2.19
N ARG A 104 -5.69 -9.72 -1.76
CA ARG A 104 -6.29 -10.46 -0.64
C ARG A 104 -6.46 -11.94 -0.96
N ALA A 105 -6.91 -12.31 -2.15
CA ALA A 105 -7.07 -13.70 -2.57
C ALA A 105 -5.71 -14.40 -2.76
N SER A 106 -4.71 -13.70 -3.26
CA SER A 106 -3.32 -14.18 -3.38
C SER A 106 -2.66 -14.29 -2.00
N HIS A 107 -2.86 -13.29 -1.13
CA HIS A 107 -2.51 -13.35 0.28
C HIS A 107 -3.19 -14.54 0.95
N ASP A 108 -4.51 -14.67 0.85
CA ASP A 108 -5.27 -15.76 1.46
C ASP A 108 -4.93 -17.12 0.84
N ALA A 109 -4.56 -17.22 -0.45
CA ALA A 109 -4.11 -18.48 -1.05
C ALA A 109 -2.71 -18.87 -0.57
N SER A 110 -1.78 -17.90 -0.51
CA SER A 110 -0.42 -18.10 0.00
C SER A 110 -0.41 -18.40 1.50
N VAL A 111 -1.20 -17.63 2.25
CA VAL A 111 -1.41 -17.78 3.70
C VAL A 111 -2.18 -19.04 4.01
N ASN A 112 -3.25 -19.41 3.29
CA ASN A 112 -3.96 -20.68 3.56
C ASN A 112 -3.12 -21.90 3.17
N SER A 113 -2.32 -21.85 2.11
CA SER A 113 -1.39 -22.94 1.78
C SER A 113 -0.34 -23.13 2.87
N CYS A 114 0.21 -22.05 3.43
CA CYS A 114 1.24 -22.12 4.45
C CYS A 114 0.67 -22.36 5.86
N VAL A 115 -0.49 -21.79 6.19
CA VAL A 115 -1.19 -21.98 7.47
C VAL A 115 -1.74 -23.40 7.58
N ARG A 116 -2.29 -24.00 6.52
CA ARG A 116 -2.69 -25.42 6.54
C ARG A 116 -1.51 -26.36 6.75
N TRP A 117 -0.37 -26.06 6.13
CA TRP A 117 0.88 -26.80 6.34
C TRP A 117 1.43 -26.61 7.76
N LEU A 118 1.42 -25.38 8.30
CA LEU A 118 1.88 -25.05 9.66
C LEU A 118 0.96 -25.58 10.78
N LEU A 119 -0.34 -25.68 10.54
CA LEU A 119 -1.32 -26.19 11.51
C LEU A 119 -1.49 -27.71 11.46
N GLN A 120 -0.79 -28.42 10.57
CA GLN A 120 -0.90 -29.89 10.40
C GLN A 120 -2.34 -30.38 10.20
N GLU A 121 -3.24 -29.57 9.61
CA GLU A 121 -4.67 -29.91 9.46
C GLU A 121 -4.98 -30.88 8.29
N GLU A 122 -3.97 -31.22 7.46
CA GLU A 122 -4.06 -32.27 6.45
C GLU A 122 -2.87 -33.24 6.63
N GLU A 123 -3.17 -34.53 6.84
CA GLU A 123 -2.19 -35.62 6.83
C GLU A 123 -1.43 -35.58 5.48
N PRO A 124 -0.09 -35.44 5.48
CA PRO A 124 0.67 -35.37 4.24
C PRO A 124 0.52 -36.70 3.49
N THR A 125 -0.10 -36.65 2.31
CA THR A 125 -0.08 -37.78 1.38
C THR A 125 1.36 -38.09 1.00
N ALA A 126 1.67 -39.36 0.68
CA ALA A 126 3.04 -39.80 0.37
C ALA A 126 3.73 -39.02 -0.77
N GLU A 127 2.96 -38.34 -1.62
CA GLU A 127 3.46 -37.44 -2.68
C GLU A 127 3.78 -36.01 -2.20
N SER A 128 3.20 -35.58 -1.08
CA SER A 128 3.39 -34.27 -0.43
C SER A 128 4.44 -34.24 0.69
N GLN A 129 5.04 -35.39 1.02
CA GLN A 129 6.07 -35.44 2.06
C GLN A 129 7.31 -34.62 1.64
N PRO A 130 7.77 -33.66 2.46
CA PRO A 130 8.99 -32.93 2.19
C PRO A 130 10.17 -33.90 2.17
N ARG A 131 10.80 -34.06 1.00
CA ARG A 131 11.99 -34.92 0.84
C ARG A 131 13.09 -34.38 1.77
N PRO A 132 13.98 -35.19 2.34
CA PRO A 132 15.10 -34.67 3.12
C PRO A 132 15.94 -33.72 2.24
N HIS A 133 15.80 -32.41 2.48
CA HIS A 133 16.15 -31.35 1.53
C HIS A 133 17.64 -30.95 1.54
N SER A 134 18.57 -31.84 1.89
CA SER A 134 20.01 -31.52 1.90
C SER A 134 20.58 -31.15 0.52
N ARG A 135 19.85 -31.43 -0.56
CA ARG A 135 20.19 -31.07 -1.96
C ARG A 135 19.17 -30.17 -2.65
N CYS A 136 18.21 -29.59 -1.91
CA CYS A 136 17.23 -28.71 -2.53
C CYS A 136 17.83 -27.33 -2.85
N ARG A 137 17.52 -26.79 -4.04
CA ARG A 137 18.00 -25.48 -4.49
C ARG A 137 17.63 -24.36 -3.53
N CYS A 138 16.45 -24.41 -2.91
CA CYS A 138 16.04 -23.41 -1.92
C CYS A 138 16.90 -23.50 -0.65
N VAL A 139 17.16 -24.69 -0.11
CA VAL A 139 17.97 -24.88 1.10
C VAL A 139 19.40 -24.41 0.87
N HIS A 140 20.00 -24.76 -0.28
CA HIS A 140 21.33 -24.26 -0.62
C HIS A 140 21.35 -22.73 -0.77
N TYR A 141 20.31 -22.16 -1.38
CA TYR A 141 20.16 -20.70 -1.46
C TYR A 141 20.06 -20.08 -0.06
N LEU A 142 19.18 -20.59 0.81
CA LEU A 142 18.94 -20.09 2.16
C LEU A 142 20.19 -20.16 3.05
N LEU A 143 20.93 -21.27 3.01
CA LEU A 143 22.19 -21.40 3.74
C LEU A 143 23.24 -20.39 3.23
N GLN A 144 23.32 -20.16 1.92
CA GLN A 144 24.18 -19.12 1.37
C GLN A 144 23.71 -17.71 1.77
N GLN A 145 22.39 -17.51 1.86
CA GLN A 145 21.80 -16.24 2.26
C GLN A 145 22.00 -15.94 3.75
N GLU A 146 22.06 -16.96 4.62
CA GLU A 146 22.15 -16.79 6.07
C GLU A 146 23.32 -15.89 6.48
N GLU A 147 24.52 -16.14 5.96
CA GLU A 147 25.70 -15.34 6.24
C GLU A 147 25.60 -13.90 5.71
N ARG A 148 24.90 -13.71 4.59
CA ARG A 148 24.64 -12.37 4.05
C ARG A 148 23.62 -11.64 4.91
N ILE A 149 22.55 -12.32 5.30
CA ILE A 149 21.46 -11.76 6.10
C ILE A 149 21.97 -11.32 7.45
N LYS A 150 22.81 -12.11 8.13
CA LYS A 150 23.46 -11.72 9.40
C LYS A 150 24.13 -10.34 9.36
N ARG A 151 24.58 -9.88 8.18
CA ARG A 151 25.20 -8.54 7.99
C ARG A 151 24.20 -7.45 7.61
N GLU A 152 23.04 -7.83 7.09
CA GLU A 152 22.00 -6.94 6.57
C GLU A 152 20.75 -6.88 7.48
N ILE A 153 20.78 -7.53 8.65
CA ILE A 153 19.68 -7.48 9.61
C ILE A 153 19.51 -6.02 10.08
N PRO A 154 18.30 -5.45 10.01
CA PRO A 154 18.04 -4.13 10.58
C PRO A 154 18.27 -4.13 12.10
N GLU A 155 18.67 -2.97 12.64
CA GLU A 155 18.82 -2.80 14.09
C GLU A 155 17.52 -3.13 14.83
N GLY A 156 17.64 -3.73 16.01
CA GLY A 156 16.47 -4.16 16.78
C GLY A 156 15.80 -5.44 16.25
N ALA A 157 16.49 -6.24 15.42
CA ALA A 157 16.01 -7.54 15.01
C ALA A 157 17.11 -8.61 15.06
N SER A 158 16.71 -9.86 15.24
CA SER A 158 17.54 -11.05 15.02
C SER A 158 16.75 -12.07 14.20
N ILE A 159 17.46 -12.94 13.48
CA ILE A 159 16.86 -14.02 12.69
C ILE A 159 17.82 -15.21 12.61
N GLY A 160 17.28 -16.42 12.63
CA GLY A 160 18.05 -17.65 12.44
C GLY A 160 17.19 -18.78 11.88
N ALA A 161 17.84 -19.71 11.18
CA ALA A 161 17.22 -20.93 10.71
C ALA A 161 16.96 -21.92 11.86
N ASP A 162 15.87 -22.68 11.76
CA ASP A 162 15.60 -23.78 12.67
C ASP A 162 16.63 -24.92 12.46
N PRO A 163 17.26 -25.45 13.52
CA PRO A 163 18.23 -26.55 13.40
C PRO A 163 17.67 -27.82 12.76
N ALA A 164 16.37 -28.10 12.93
CA ALA A 164 15.68 -29.26 12.38
C ALA A 164 15.17 -29.01 10.95
N ASN A 165 14.89 -27.76 10.58
CA ASN A 165 14.38 -27.41 9.25
C ASN A 165 14.91 -26.07 8.73
N ALA A 166 15.88 -26.12 7.81
CA ALA A 166 16.48 -24.93 7.20
C ALA A 166 15.50 -24.06 6.37
N CYS A 167 14.28 -24.54 6.07
CA CYS A 167 13.22 -23.75 5.42
C CYS A 167 12.33 -23.00 6.42
N VAL A 168 12.51 -23.20 7.73
CA VAL A 168 11.76 -22.49 8.78
C VAL A 168 12.74 -21.63 9.55
N TRP A 169 12.48 -20.33 9.61
CA TRP A 169 13.34 -19.38 10.29
C TRP A 169 12.54 -18.63 11.33
N THR A 170 13.16 -18.39 12.47
CA THR A 170 12.58 -17.61 13.56
C THR A 170 13.32 -16.30 13.66
N ALA A 171 12.57 -15.20 13.64
CA ALA A 171 13.06 -13.87 13.92
C ALA A 171 12.51 -13.35 15.25
N THR A 172 13.32 -12.56 15.94
CA THR A 172 12.90 -11.81 17.12
C THR A 172 13.05 -10.33 16.81
N LEU A 173 11.97 -9.58 16.98
CA LEU A 173 11.92 -8.13 16.77
C LEU A 173 11.78 -7.44 18.11
N PHE A 174 12.63 -6.45 18.37
CA PHE A 174 12.55 -5.59 19.54
C PHE A 174 11.76 -4.33 19.19
N GLY A 175 10.87 -3.94 20.09
CA GLY A 175 10.15 -2.68 19.99
C GLY A 175 11.12 -1.50 19.93
N PRO A 176 11.05 -0.64 18.89
CA PRO A 176 11.92 0.52 18.80
C PRO A 176 11.71 1.49 19.97
N PRO A 177 12.78 2.17 20.44
CA PRO A 177 12.64 3.20 21.46
C PRO A 177 11.72 4.32 20.97
N ASP A 178 11.04 4.99 21.90
CA ASP A 178 10.08 6.07 21.62
C ASP A 178 8.87 5.66 20.73
N SER A 179 8.67 4.35 20.52
CA SER A 179 7.49 3.81 19.84
C SER A 179 6.47 3.26 20.85
N PRO A 180 5.19 3.07 20.46
CA PRO A 180 4.21 2.36 21.29
C PRO A 180 4.62 0.93 21.66
N TRP A 181 5.61 0.38 20.97
CA TRP A 181 6.08 -0.99 21.10
C TRP A 181 7.34 -1.11 21.97
N ASP A 182 7.89 0.01 22.43
CA ASP A 182 9.12 0.10 23.23
C ASP A 182 9.13 -0.88 24.41
N GLY A 183 10.25 -1.59 24.57
CA GLY A 183 10.44 -2.65 25.56
C GLY A 183 9.85 -4.03 25.21
N GLY A 184 9.07 -4.13 24.12
CA GLY A 184 8.48 -5.40 23.70
C GLY A 184 9.43 -6.30 22.91
N MET A 185 9.24 -7.62 23.02
CA MET A 185 9.96 -8.64 22.25
C MET A 185 8.98 -9.50 21.45
N PHE A 186 9.04 -9.47 20.11
CA PHE A 186 8.04 -10.10 19.25
C PHE A 186 8.68 -11.16 18.37
N THR A 187 8.21 -12.39 18.51
CA THR A 187 8.70 -13.53 17.73
C THR A 187 7.88 -13.68 16.45
N VAL A 188 8.60 -13.88 15.35
CA VAL A 188 8.09 -14.07 14.01
C VAL A 188 8.63 -15.36 13.45
N GLU A 189 7.76 -16.18 12.92
CA GLU A 189 8.09 -17.37 12.16
C GLU A 189 8.00 -17.07 10.66
N MET A 190 9.00 -17.53 9.91
CA MET A 190 9.06 -17.43 8.46
C MET A 190 9.24 -18.81 7.86
N VAL A 191 8.39 -19.15 6.91
CA VAL A 191 8.45 -20.43 6.19
C VAL A 191 8.74 -20.16 4.72
N PHE A 192 9.85 -20.73 4.23
CA PHE A 192 10.31 -20.58 2.86
C PHE A 192 9.78 -21.73 1.99
N PRO A 193 9.13 -21.42 0.86
CA PRO A 193 8.66 -22.44 -0.05
C PRO A 193 9.82 -23.01 -0.90
N PRO A 194 9.65 -24.19 -1.52
CA PRO A 194 10.70 -24.86 -2.31
C PRO A 194 11.23 -24.05 -3.51
N ASP A 195 10.42 -23.12 -3.99
CA ASP A 195 10.63 -22.21 -5.12
C ASP A 195 11.10 -20.81 -4.69
N PHE A 196 11.46 -20.60 -3.42
CA PHE A 196 12.12 -19.37 -2.99
C PHE A 196 13.49 -19.17 -3.70
N PRO A 197 13.82 -17.95 -4.19
CA PRO A 197 13.15 -16.66 -4.01
C PRO A 197 12.14 -16.27 -5.11
N ASP A 198 11.76 -17.18 -6.01
CA ASP A 198 10.76 -16.88 -7.04
C ASP A 198 9.36 -16.75 -6.42
N ALA A 199 9.05 -17.56 -5.40
CA ALA A 199 7.89 -17.40 -4.52
C ALA A 199 8.24 -16.70 -3.20
N PRO A 200 7.33 -15.90 -2.60
CA PRO A 200 7.56 -15.23 -1.34
C PRO A 200 7.55 -16.20 -0.15
N PRO A 201 8.24 -15.88 0.96
CA PRO A 201 8.09 -16.60 2.21
C PRO A 201 6.73 -16.29 2.86
N ALA A 202 6.19 -17.26 3.61
CA ALA A 202 5.11 -17.00 4.53
C ALA A 202 5.67 -16.45 5.84
N VAL A 203 4.95 -15.50 6.43
CA VAL A 203 5.39 -14.77 7.63
C VAL A 203 4.25 -14.71 8.63
N ARG A 204 4.52 -15.05 9.89
CA ARG A 204 3.53 -15.03 10.97
C ARG A 204 4.18 -14.65 12.29
N PHE A 205 3.58 -13.70 12.99
CA PHE A 205 3.90 -13.44 14.38
C PHE A 205 3.34 -14.56 15.26
N THR A 206 4.20 -15.23 16.01
CA THR A 206 3.78 -16.20 17.03
C THR A 206 3.34 -15.47 18.30
N THR A 207 3.92 -14.29 18.56
CA THR A 207 3.46 -13.39 19.61
C THR A 207 2.14 -12.72 19.22
N PRO A 208 1.09 -12.78 20.06
CA PRO A 208 -0.19 -12.13 19.78
C PRO A 208 -0.10 -10.60 19.76
N LEU A 209 -0.55 -9.99 18.66
CA LEU A 209 -0.45 -8.55 18.41
C LEU A 209 -1.79 -7.90 18.14
N PHE A 210 -1.92 -6.64 18.54
CA PHE A 210 -3.04 -5.78 18.19
C PHE A 210 -2.55 -4.61 17.32
N HIS A 211 -2.57 -4.80 16.00
CA HIS A 211 -2.04 -3.84 15.02
C HIS A 211 -2.95 -3.76 13.77
N PRO A 212 -3.19 -2.57 13.17
CA PRO A 212 -4.06 -2.43 12.00
C PRO A 212 -3.67 -3.30 10.80
N GLN A 213 -2.36 -3.50 10.60
CA GLN A 213 -1.79 -4.27 9.48
C GLN A 213 -1.39 -5.71 9.87
N ILE A 214 -1.86 -6.23 11.02
CA ILE A 214 -1.62 -7.63 11.44
C ILE A 214 -2.94 -8.26 11.82
N ASN A 215 -3.32 -9.36 11.17
CA ASN A 215 -4.59 -10.02 11.42
C ASN A 215 -4.60 -10.77 12.77
N GLY A 216 -5.76 -11.33 13.15
CA GLY A 216 -5.92 -12.05 14.42
C GLY A 216 -5.12 -13.35 14.54
N GLN A 217 -4.58 -13.87 13.43
CA GLN A 217 -3.72 -15.06 13.38
C GLN A 217 -2.22 -14.70 13.36
N GLY A 218 -1.88 -13.42 13.53
CA GLY A 218 -0.50 -12.94 13.53
C GLY A 218 0.10 -12.75 12.13
N VAL A 219 -0.65 -12.89 11.05
CA VAL A 219 -0.12 -12.69 9.69
C VAL A 219 -0.12 -11.18 9.36
N PRO A 220 1.04 -10.60 8.98
CA PRO A 220 1.14 -9.19 8.64
C PRO A 220 0.87 -8.90 7.15
N TYR A 221 0.34 -7.71 6.88
CA TYR A 221 0.38 -7.14 5.53
C TYR A 221 1.76 -6.51 5.29
N LEU A 222 2.57 -7.12 4.42
CA LEU A 222 3.86 -6.59 3.98
C LEU A 222 3.81 -6.32 2.48
N ARG A 223 4.06 -5.07 2.07
CA ARG A 223 4.02 -4.66 0.66
C ARG A 223 4.99 -5.48 -0.20
N CYS A 224 6.16 -5.84 0.33
CA CYS A 224 7.14 -6.64 -0.39
C CYS A 224 6.62 -8.05 -0.74
N LEU A 225 5.84 -8.68 0.14
CA LEU A 225 5.25 -10.00 -0.11
C LEU A 225 4.12 -9.92 -1.13
N VAL A 226 3.28 -8.89 -1.00
CA VAL A 226 2.13 -8.64 -1.89
C VAL A 226 2.56 -8.31 -3.32
N MET A 227 3.68 -7.60 -3.47
CA MET A 227 4.25 -7.24 -4.77
C MET A 227 5.36 -8.17 -5.24
N TRP A 228 5.59 -9.31 -4.57
CA TRP A 228 6.79 -10.13 -4.75
C TRP A 228 7.04 -10.54 -6.21
N THR A 229 5.99 -11.01 -6.90
CA THR A 229 6.07 -11.45 -8.29
C THR A 229 6.42 -10.33 -9.27
N TYR A 230 6.10 -9.09 -8.91
CA TYR A 230 6.37 -7.89 -9.72
C TYR A 230 7.66 -7.17 -9.30
N ALA A 231 8.18 -7.46 -8.11
CA ALA A 231 9.42 -6.86 -7.59
C ALA A 231 10.62 -7.33 -8.40
N GLU A 232 11.67 -6.52 -8.50
CA GLU A 232 12.91 -6.94 -9.13
C GLU A 232 13.59 -8.05 -8.31
N PRO A 233 14.36 -8.98 -8.93
CA PRO A 233 15.04 -10.05 -8.21
C PRO A 233 15.94 -9.57 -7.05
N LYS A 234 16.52 -8.37 -7.16
CA LYS A 234 17.34 -7.77 -6.11
C LYS A 234 16.55 -7.34 -4.86
N GLU A 235 15.25 -7.13 -4.99
CA GLU A 235 14.35 -6.71 -3.90
C GLU A 235 13.71 -7.90 -3.18
N ARG A 236 13.67 -9.08 -3.84
CA ARG A 236 13.15 -10.36 -3.35
C ARG A 236 14.10 -11.02 -2.35
N THR A 237 14.39 -10.31 -1.26
CA THR A 237 15.37 -10.74 -0.25
C THR A 237 14.76 -10.77 1.15
N ILE A 238 15.29 -11.64 2.00
CA ILE A 238 14.89 -11.76 3.41
C ILE A 238 15.13 -10.45 4.15
N ALA A 239 16.22 -9.73 3.84
CA ALA A 239 16.50 -8.42 4.42
C ALA A 239 15.40 -7.38 4.11
N THR A 240 14.80 -7.41 2.91
CA THR A 240 13.67 -6.53 2.57
C THR A 240 12.43 -6.87 3.40
N VAL A 241 12.15 -8.16 3.61
CA VAL A 241 11.06 -8.61 4.49
C VAL A 241 11.29 -8.14 5.93
N MET A 242 12.51 -8.34 6.45
CA MET A 242 12.91 -7.92 7.80
C MET A 242 12.79 -6.41 8.02
N ARG A 243 13.22 -5.60 7.04
CA ARG A 243 13.06 -4.14 7.11
C ARG A 243 11.60 -3.73 7.20
N GLN A 244 10.70 -4.37 6.44
CA GLN A 244 9.27 -4.06 6.52
C GLN A 244 8.65 -4.54 7.83
N LEU A 245 9.10 -5.69 8.37
CA LEU A 245 8.66 -6.17 9.68
C LEU A 245 9.04 -5.19 10.80
N VAL A 246 10.28 -4.71 10.84
CA VAL A 246 10.69 -3.66 11.81
C VAL A 246 9.91 -2.36 11.56
N GLY A 247 9.66 -2.01 10.30
CA GLY A 247 8.87 -0.84 9.91
C GLY A 247 7.44 -0.84 10.44
N LEU A 248 6.83 -2.00 10.72
CA LEU A 248 5.51 -2.10 11.34
C LEU A 248 5.49 -1.52 12.77
N PHE A 249 6.63 -1.52 13.47
CA PHE A 249 6.74 -0.99 14.83
C PHE A 249 7.40 0.38 14.88
N ALA A 250 8.26 0.70 13.92
CA ALA A 250 9.00 1.96 13.86
C ALA A 250 8.16 3.12 13.30
N HIS A 251 7.12 2.86 12.52
CA HIS A 251 6.32 3.88 11.84
C HIS A 251 4.84 3.76 12.16
N ASP A 252 4.11 4.87 12.03
CA ASP A 252 2.65 4.83 12.15
C ASP A 252 2.06 3.91 11.07
N PRO A 253 0.99 3.14 11.40
CA PRO A 253 0.32 2.28 10.45
C PRO A 253 -0.10 3.05 9.19
N SER A 254 0.01 2.41 8.02
CA SER A 254 -0.38 3.04 6.75
C SER A 254 -1.83 3.54 6.80
N PRO A 255 -2.13 4.77 6.33
CA PRO A 255 -3.50 5.30 6.31
C PRO A 255 -4.37 4.65 5.21
N GLU A 256 -3.77 3.85 4.31
CA GLU A 256 -4.48 3.21 3.21
C GLU A 256 -5.37 2.06 3.70
N PRO A 257 -6.71 2.11 3.49
CA PRO A 257 -7.63 1.07 3.98
C PRO A 257 -7.37 -0.34 3.44
N ALA A 258 -6.72 -0.45 2.26
CA ALA A 258 -6.35 -1.74 1.67
C ALA A 258 -5.34 -2.52 2.54
N THR A 259 -4.53 -1.82 3.33
CA THR A 259 -3.51 -2.40 4.21
C THR A 259 -4.06 -2.88 5.56
N HIS A 260 -5.30 -2.48 5.90
CA HIS A 260 -5.93 -2.74 7.18
C HIS A 260 -6.56 -4.14 7.20
N ILE A 261 -5.73 -5.15 7.42
CA ILE A 261 -6.18 -6.54 7.55
C ILE A 261 -6.81 -6.85 8.92
N ASN A 262 -6.67 -5.94 9.89
CA ASN A 262 -7.36 -5.99 11.17
C ASN A 262 -8.30 -4.77 11.31
N PRO A 263 -9.57 -4.91 10.91
CA PRO A 263 -10.50 -3.78 10.90
C PRO A 263 -10.79 -3.24 12.30
N ALA A 264 -10.77 -4.10 13.33
CA ALA A 264 -10.98 -3.66 14.71
C ALA A 264 -9.83 -2.80 15.24
N ALA A 265 -8.58 -3.17 14.94
CA ALA A 265 -7.42 -2.36 15.29
C ALA A 265 -7.37 -1.05 14.48
N ALA A 266 -7.67 -1.12 13.19
CA ALA A 266 -7.72 0.07 12.33
C ALA A 266 -8.80 1.06 12.79
N ALA A 267 -10.01 0.58 13.12
CA ALA A 267 -11.10 1.43 13.59
C ALA A 267 -10.73 2.21 14.85
N LEU A 268 -10.11 1.56 15.85
CA LEU A 268 -9.68 2.24 17.08
C LEU A 268 -8.49 3.18 16.84
N HIS A 269 -7.52 2.78 16.01
CA HIS A 269 -6.32 3.58 15.77
C HIS A 269 -6.61 4.87 14.98
N PHE A 270 -7.42 4.77 13.92
CA PHE A 270 -7.78 5.88 13.04
C PHE A 270 -9.08 6.60 13.47
N SER A 271 -9.63 6.29 14.65
CA SER A 271 -10.82 6.98 15.15
C SER A 271 -10.57 8.47 15.41
N ARG A 272 -11.64 9.27 15.23
CA ARG A 272 -11.69 10.67 15.65
C ARG A 272 -11.87 10.82 17.17
N SER A 273 -12.40 9.80 17.85
CA SER A 273 -12.58 9.81 19.30
C SER A 273 -11.25 9.61 20.01
N GLU A 274 -10.93 10.51 20.95
CA GLU A 274 -9.72 10.41 21.74
C GLU A 274 -9.72 9.18 22.66
N GLU A 275 -10.89 8.76 23.13
CA GLU A 275 -11.09 7.61 24.01
C GLU A 275 -10.77 6.30 23.30
N GLU A 276 -11.24 6.13 22.06
CA GLU A 276 -10.97 4.95 21.25
C GLU A 276 -9.48 4.85 20.89
N ARG A 277 -8.84 5.98 20.60
CA ARG A 277 -7.41 6.02 20.34
C ARG A 277 -6.58 5.72 21.59
N LYS A 278 -7.04 6.17 22.77
CA LYS A 278 -6.46 5.78 24.08
C LYS A 278 -6.62 4.28 24.32
N GLU A 279 -7.77 3.69 23.97
CA GLU A 279 -7.98 2.25 24.08
C GLU A 279 -7.06 1.47 23.12
N SER A 280 -6.87 1.94 21.89
CA SER A 280 -5.87 1.36 20.97
C SER A 280 -4.49 1.32 21.62
N LYS A 281 -4.04 2.44 22.21
CA LYS A 281 -2.74 2.51 22.90
C LYS A 281 -2.67 1.57 24.10
N ARG A 282 -3.75 1.45 24.88
CA ARG A 282 -3.84 0.50 26.01
C ARG A 282 -3.73 -0.96 25.55
N ARG A 283 -4.36 -1.31 24.42
CA ARG A 283 -4.25 -2.65 23.82
C ARG A 283 -2.83 -2.96 23.36
N VAL A 284 -2.18 -2.00 22.69
CA VAL A 284 -0.77 -2.14 22.28
C VAL A 284 0.13 -2.36 23.49
N LYS A 285 -0.01 -1.54 24.55
CA LYS A 285 0.75 -1.73 25.80
C LYS A 285 0.55 -3.10 26.45
N ARG A 286 -0.67 -3.64 26.39
CA ARG A 286 -0.94 -5.02 26.87
C ARG A 286 -0.22 -6.07 26.02
N CYS A 287 -0.11 -5.88 24.70
CA CYS A 287 0.67 -6.76 23.84
C CYS A 287 2.17 -6.70 24.18
N VAL A 288 2.72 -5.50 24.38
CA VAL A 288 4.11 -5.30 24.82
C VAL A 288 4.39 -6.03 26.13
N GLN A 289 3.54 -5.85 27.14
CA GLN A 289 3.74 -6.52 28.43
C GLN A 289 3.72 -8.04 28.29
N ARG A 290 2.73 -8.59 27.57
CA ARG A 290 2.60 -10.04 27.36
C ARG A 290 3.74 -10.63 26.57
N SER A 291 4.39 -9.84 25.71
CA SER A 291 5.47 -10.34 24.87
C SER A 291 6.77 -10.51 25.65
N MET A 292 6.89 -9.92 26.84
CA MET A 292 8.00 -10.13 27.77
C MET A 292 7.80 -11.37 28.67
N ASP A 293 6.55 -11.83 28.82
CA ASP A 293 6.18 -12.91 29.73
C ASP A 293 6.19 -14.31 29.06
N MET A 294 6.49 -14.38 27.75
CA MET A 294 6.58 -15.62 26.96
C MET A 294 8.02 -16.11 26.82
#